data_AF-A0A6A5GYK5-F1
#
_entry.id   AF-A0A6A5GYK5-F1
#
_cell.length_a   1.000
_cell.length_b   1.000
_cell.length_c   1.000
_cell.angle_alpha   90.00
_cell.angle_beta   90.00
_cell.angle_gamma   90.00
#
_symmetry.space_group_name_H-M   'P 1'
#
loop_
_entity.id
_entity.type
_entity.pdbx_description
1 polymer ?
#
loop_
_entity_poly.entity_id
_entity_poly.type
_entity_poly.pdbx_seq_one_letter_code
_entity_poly.pdbx_strand_id
1 'polypeptide(L)'
;MTYEEGIGCTRKIMCYKQYYDDGIRLVFNATEIPIPSDKDPNNDWMAAPTQNEMWGMEVALIDFFSYFGFVCENGVWYITKYPHGIVYANADSGFTGPTDEYNGKKSKVKSFYCHDWREYVESTPMP
;
A
#
# COMPACT_ATOMS: atom_id res chain seq x y z
N MET A 1 -4.04 -13.04 -28.08
CA MET A 1 -4.91 -12.53 -27.00
C MET A 1 -4.68 -11.03 -26.96
N THR A 2 -5.57 -10.27 -27.62
CA THR A 2 -5.45 -8.81 -27.75
C THR A 2 -6.08 -8.17 -26.53
N TYR A 3 -5.26 -7.47 -25.75
CA TYR A 3 -5.68 -6.66 -24.62
C TYR A 3 -5.89 -5.23 -25.13
N GLU A 4 -7.14 -4.78 -25.16
CA GLU A 4 -7.45 -3.36 -25.34
C GLU A 4 -7.56 -2.72 -23.95
N GLU A 5 -6.60 -1.83 -23.63
CA GLU A 5 -6.63 -1.01 -22.44
C GLU A 5 -7.74 0.03 -22.60
N GLY A 6 -8.90 -0.24 -21.98
CA GLY A 6 -9.98 0.73 -21.91
C GLY A 6 -9.50 2.01 -21.21
N ILE A 7 -9.90 3.17 -21.73
CA ILE A 7 -9.67 4.48 -21.10
C ILE A 7 -10.35 4.47 -19.73
N GLY A 8 -9.59 4.16 -18.68
CA GLY A 8 -10.10 4.01 -17.33
C GLY A 8 -9.22 3.10 -16.51
N CYS A 9 -8.36 3.69 -15.69
CA CYS A 9 -7.47 3.00 -14.78
C CYS A 9 -8.22 2.42 -13.57
N THR A 10 -9.29 1.65 -13.79
CA THR A 10 -10.01 0.95 -12.73
C THR A 10 -9.60 -0.51 -12.77
N ARG A 11 -8.73 -0.91 -11.84
CA ARG A 11 -8.33 -2.31 -11.64
C ARG A 11 -8.85 -2.76 -10.29
N LYS A 12 -9.20 -4.04 -10.19
CA LYS A 12 -9.53 -4.72 -8.93
C LYS A 12 -8.55 -5.86 -8.76
N ILE A 13 -7.84 -5.86 -7.64
CA ILE A 13 -6.93 -6.94 -7.27
C ILE A 13 -7.34 -7.37 -5.88
N MET A 14 -7.78 -8.62 -5.75
CA MET A 14 -8.07 -9.19 -4.44
C MET A 14 -6.77 -9.75 -3.87
N CYS A 15 -6.41 -9.39 -2.65
CA CYS A 15 -5.22 -9.92 -1.97
C CYS A 15 -5.55 -10.31 -0.53
N TYR A 16 -4.82 -11.27 0.03
CA TYR A 16 -4.79 -11.42 1.48
C TYR A 16 -3.79 -10.42 2.06
N LYS A 17 -4.21 -9.65 3.06
CA LYS A 17 -3.26 -9.00 3.98
C LYS A 17 -2.81 -10.06 4.99
N GLN A 18 -1.55 -10.46 4.97
CA GLN A 18 -1.05 -11.49 5.89
C GLN A 18 0.24 -11.08 6.58
N TYR A 19 1.12 -10.33 5.95
CA TYR A 19 2.35 -9.85 6.60
C TYR A 19 2.36 -8.34 6.77
N TYR A 20 3.21 -7.86 7.69
CA TYR A 20 3.43 -6.42 7.85
C TYR A 20 4.16 -5.82 6.65
N ASP A 21 5.07 -6.59 6.05
CA ASP A 21 5.80 -6.19 4.83
C ASP A 21 4.88 -6.11 3.59
N ASP A 22 3.66 -6.66 3.67
CA ASP A 22 2.63 -6.49 2.64
C ASP A 22 2.12 -5.05 2.64
N GLY A 23 2.05 -4.46 1.46
CA GLY A 23 1.66 -3.06 1.30
C GLY A 23 2.28 -2.42 0.09
N ILE A 24 2.47 -1.11 0.19
CA ILE A 24 2.84 -0.28 -0.95
C ILE A 24 4.13 0.45 -0.64
N ARG A 25 5.13 0.28 -1.51
CA ARG A 25 6.30 1.15 -1.53
C ARG A 25 5.95 2.42 -2.28
N LEU A 26 6.21 3.54 -1.65
CA LEU A 26 5.91 4.87 -2.17
C LEU A 26 7.19 5.53 -2.69
N VAL A 27 7.02 6.41 -3.67
CA VAL A 27 8.12 7.27 -4.11
C VAL A 27 8.25 8.41 -3.10
N PHE A 28 9.32 8.37 -2.31
CA PHE A 28 9.57 9.29 -1.20
C PHE A 28 9.44 10.78 -1.60
N ASN A 29 10.03 11.17 -2.73
CA ASN A 29 9.99 12.55 -3.24
C ASN A 29 8.74 12.89 -4.06
N ALA A 30 7.74 12.01 -4.11
CA ALA A 30 6.51 12.23 -4.88
C ALA A 30 5.28 11.87 -4.03
N THR A 31 5.16 12.56 -2.89
CA THR A 31 4.03 12.50 -1.98
C THR A 31 3.63 13.90 -1.50
N GLU A 32 2.33 14.09 -1.24
CA GLU A 32 1.78 15.27 -0.57
C GLU A 32 1.84 15.15 0.96
N ILE A 33 2.24 13.99 1.49
CA ILE A 33 2.44 13.80 2.92
C ILE A 33 3.75 14.49 3.34
N PRO A 34 3.73 15.35 4.38
CA PRO A 34 4.94 15.98 4.88
C PRO A 34 5.98 14.94 5.28
N ILE A 35 7.22 15.17 4.85
CA ILE A 35 8.33 14.29 5.15
C ILE A 35 9.05 14.86 6.39
N PRO A 36 9.27 14.06 7.45
CA PRO A 36 10.05 14.50 8.60
C PRO A 36 11.48 14.90 8.22
N SER A 37 12.01 15.95 8.84
CA SER A 37 13.33 16.52 8.49
C SER A 37 14.51 15.60 8.80
N ASP A 38 14.32 14.62 9.67
CA ASP A 38 15.30 13.60 10.05
C ASP A 38 15.37 12.44 9.04
N LYS A 39 14.59 12.49 7.96
CA LYS A 39 14.57 11.44 6.92
C LYS A 39 15.25 11.90 5.63
N ASP A 40 16.13 11.04 5.10
CA ASP A 40 16.88 11.25 3.86
C ASP A 40 16.25 10.43 2.71
N PRO A 41 15.64 11.08 1.69
CA PRO A 41 15.06 10.40 0.54
C PRO A 41 15.99 9.45 -0.23
N ASN A 42 17.31 9.60 -0.10
CA ASN A 42 18.29 8.77 -0.80
C ASN A 42 18.65 7.49 -0.06
N ASN A 43 18.46 7.48 1.27
CA ASN A 43 18.84 6.37 2.14
C ASN A 43 17.62 5.72 2.79
N ASP A 44 16.54 6.46 3.01
CA ASP A 44 15.30 5.98 3.60
C ASP A 44 14.28 5.57 2.56
N TRP A 45 13.34 4.75 2.99
CA TRP A 45 12.18 4.37 2.19
C TRP A 45 10.88 4.71 2.88
N MET A 46 9.84 4.91 2.07
CA MET A 46 8.48 5.20 2.52
C MET A 46 7.54 4.07 2.09
N ALA A 47 6.66 3.63 2.99
CA ALA A 47 5.65 2.63 2.68
C ALA A 47 4.31 2.89 3.36
N ALA A 48 3.23 2.37 2.78
CA ALA A 48 1.92 2.23 3.41
C ALA A 48 1.67 0.73 3.66
N PRO A 49 1.71 0.25 4.92
CA PRO A 49 1.54 -1.16 5.22
C PRO A 49 0.05 -1.56 5.19
N THR A 50 -0.21 -2.84 4.93
CA THR A 50 -1.55 -3.44 5.04
C THR A 50 -1.93 -3.80 6.48
N GLN A 51 -0.97 -3.73 7.41
CA GLN A 51 -1.14 -4.10 8.80
C GLN A 51 -0.40 -3.16 9.74
N ASN A 52 -0.78 -3.18 11.01
CA ASN A 52 -0.12 -2.40 12.05
C ASN A 52 0.86 -3.31 12.83
N GLU A 53 2.11 -2.89 12.99
CA GLU A 53 3.13 -3.56 13.82
C GLU A 53 2.65 -3.84 15.27
N MET A 54 1.79 -2.97 15.83
CA MET A 54 1.37 -3.03 17.23
C MET A 54 0.21 -3.98 17.54
N TRP A 55 -0.65 -4.32 16.56
CA TRP A 55 -1.93 -5.01 16.84
C TRP A 55 -1.98 -6.46 16.35
N GLY A 56 -0.86 -6.99 15.86
CA GLY A 56 -0.75 -8.38 15.44
C GLY A 56 -1.27 -8.64 14.03
N MET A 57 -1.17 -9.89 13.61
CA MET A 57 -1.46 -10.34 12.25
C MET A 57 -2.97 -10.56 12.05
N GLU A 58 -3.62 -9.77 11.19
CA GLU A 58 -5.02 -9.99 10.78
C GLU A 58 -5.08 -10.45 9.32
N VAL A 59 -5.42 -11.73 9.12
CA VAL A 59 -5.59 -12.31 7.78
C VAL A 59 -6.98 -11.98 7.24
N ALA A 60 -7.04 -11.17 6.18
CA ALA A 60 -8.29 -10.81 5.52
C ALA A 60 -8.11 -10.63 4.01
N LEU A 61 -9.14 -11.03 3.26
CA LEU A 61 -9.22 -10.78 1.82
C LEU A 61 -9.68 -9.34 1.57
N ILE A 62 -8.87 -8.55 0.87
CA ILE A 62 -9.15 -7.15 0.57
C ILE A 62 -9.12 -6.90 -0.94
N ASP A 63 -9.95 -5.97 -1.42
CA ASP A 63 -9.72 -5.33 -2.72
C ASP A 63 -8.62 -4.28 -2.54
N PHE A 64 -7.40 -4.62 -2.94
CA PHE A 64 -6.19 -3.84 -2.72
C PHE A 64 -6.28 -2.42 -3.29
N PHE A 65 -6.96 -2.26 -4.43
CA PHE A 65 -7.15 -0.96 -5.08
C PHE A 65 -8.08 -0.07 -4.26
N SER A 66 -9.22 -0.61 -3.84
CA SER A 66 -10.20 0.12 -3.02
C SER A 66 -9.69 0.40 -1.59
N TYR A 67 -8.89 -0.52 -1.05
CA TYR A 67 -8.33 -0.47 0.30
C TYR A 67 -7.35 0.71 0.47
N PHE A 68 -6.41 0.88 -0.47
CA PHE A 68 -5.49 2.01 -0.48
C PHE A 68 -6.00 3.23 -1.27
N GLY A 69 -7.17 3.14 -1.91
CA GLY A 69 -7.74 4.24 -2.68
C GLY A 69 -6.86 4.62 -3.86
N PHE A 70 -6.57 3.66 -4.74
CA PHE A 70 -5.80 3.91 -5.94
C PHE A 70 -6.52 4.90 -6.86
N VAL A 71 -5.77 5.89 -7.32
CA VAL A 71 -6.17 6.83 -8.37
C VAL A 71 -5.11 6.86 -9.45
N CYS A 72 -5.53 7.13 -10.68
CA CYS A 72 -4.65 7.17 -11.83
C CYS A 72 -4.74 8.55 -12.48
N GLU A 73 -3.61 9.23 -12.59
CA GLU A 73 -3.53 10.53 -13.22
C GLU A 73 -2.41 10.48 -14.25
N ASN A 74 -2.75 10.75 -15.52
CA ASN A 74 -1.79 10.75 -16.64
C ASN A 74 -0.96 9.45 -16.74
N GLY A 75 -1.59 8.29 -16.49
CA GLY A 75 -0.94 6.98 -16.52
C GLY A 75 -0.06 6.66 -15.30
N VAL A 76 -0.08 7.51 -14.27
CA VAL A 76 0.66 7.32 -13.02
C VAL A 76 -0.30 6.96 -11.90
N TRP A 77 0.07 5.93 -11.13
CA TRP A 77 -0.70 5.47 -9.99
C TRP A 77 -0.32 6.21 -8.70
N TYR A 78 -1.34 6.65 -7.97
CA TYR A 78 -1.23 7.22 -6.64
C TYR A 78 -2.18 6.50 -5.70
N ILE A 79 -1.90 6.55 -4.41
CA ILE A 79 -2.84 6.16 -3.35
C ILE A 79 -3.30 7.38 -2.57
N THR A 80 -4.50 7.30 -2.00
CA THR A 80 -5.10 8.37 -1.20
C THR A 80 -5.64 7.90 0.15
N LYS A 81 -5.56 6.60 0.46
CA LYS A 81 -5.96 6.06 1.77
C LYS A 81 -4.79 5.36 2.42
N TYR A 82 -4.69 5.52 3.75
CA TYR A 82 -3.61 4.97 4.55
C TYR A 82 -4.20 4.26 5.78
N PRO A 83 -4.84 3.09 5.61
CA PRO A 83 -5.60 2.44 6.67
C PRO A 83 -4.82 2.21 7.97
N HIS A 84 -3.50 2.02 7.86
CA HIS A 84 -2.60 1.84 8.99
C HIS A 84 -1.56 2.96 9.14
N GLY A 85 -1.67 4.04 8.37
CA GLY A 85 -0.67 5.10 8.32
C GLY A 85 0.48 4.78 7.36
N ILE A 86 1.66 5.29 7.68
CA ILE A 86 2.87 5.15 6.87
C ILE A 86 4.07 4.79 7.73
N VAL A 87 5.07 4.23 7.06
CA VAL A 87 6.37 3.90 7.62
C VAL A 87 7.43 4.67 6.86
N TYR A 88 8.30 5.36 7.59
CA TYR A 88 9.59 5.84 7.11
C TYR A 88 10.68 4.97 7.74
N ALA A 89 11.50 4.29 6.96
CA ALA A 89 12.43 3.32 7.53
C ALA A 89 13.90 3.51 7.12
N ASN A 90 14.69 3.70 8.19
CA ASN A 90 15.96 3.08 8.55
C ASN A 90 15.99 2.98 10.09
N ALA A 91 16.50 1.85 10.59
CA ALA A 91 16.80 1.35 11.96
C ALA A 91 16.03 1.81 13.23
N ASP A 92 15.41 2.98 13.32
CA ASP A 92 14.70 3.42 14.52
C ASP A 92 13.41 4.18 14.13
N SER A 93 12.27 3.50 14.32
CA SER A 93 10.92 4.06 14.49
C SER A 93 10.52 5.20 13.55
N GLY A 94 9.77 4.88 12.49
CA GLY A 94 9.08 5.88 11.67
C GLY A 94 7.65 5.46 11.30
N PHE A 95 7.07 4.49 12.02
CA PHE A 95 5.67 4.16 11.85
C PHE A 95 4.81 5.22 12.55
N THR A 96 3.91 5.83 11.79
CA THR A 96 3.08 6.94 12.28
C THR A 96 1.83 6.46 13.00
N GLY A 97 1.46 5.19 12.83
CA GLY A 97 0.13 4.70 13.19
C GLY A 97 -0.97 5.19 12.25
N PRO A 98 -2.18 4.60 12.37
CA PRO A 98 -3.37 5.07 11.67
C PRO A 98 -3.67 6.53 12.04
N THR A 99 -3.84 7.38 11.03
CA THR A 99 -4.23 8.78 11.20
C THR A 99 -5.04 9.25 10.02
N ASP A 100 -6.04 10.09 10.27
CA ASP A 100 -6.87 10.68 9.21
C ASP A 100 -6.15 11.82 8.47
N GLU A 101 -5.05 12.33 9.01
CA GLU A 101 -4.29 13.45 8.41
C GLU A 101 -3.69 13.14 7.04
N TYR A 102 -3.54 11.85 6.70
CA TYR A 102 -3.00 11.41 5.42
C TYR A 102 -4.09 11.10 4.40
N ASN A 103 -5.30 10.79 4.85
CA ASN A 103 -6.39 10.42 3.95
C ASN A 103 -6.73 11.60 3.03
N GLY A 104 -6.78 11.34 1.73
CA GLY A 104 -6.95 12.34 0.67
C GLY A 104 -5.64 12.87 0.08
N LYS A 105 -4.50 12.72 0.76
CA LYS A 105 -3.18 13.11 0.22
C LYS A 105 -2.65 12.05 -0.73
N LYS A 106 -2.15 12.48 -1.88
CA LYS A 106 -1.61 11.59 -2.92
C LYS A 106 -0.18 11.19 -2.62
N SER A 107 0.10 9.90 -2.73
CA SER A 107 1.47 9.37 -2.78
C SER A 107 1.65 8.50 -4.00
N LYS A 108 2.70 8.77 -4.78
CA LYS A 108 3.00 7.99 -5.99
C LYS A 108 3.44 6.58 -5.63
N VAL A 109 2.86 5.60 -6.30
CA VAL A 109 3.18 4.19 -6.13
C VAL A 109 4.49 3.86 -6.84
N LYS A 110 5.44 3.26 -6.12
CA LYS A 110 6.68 2.70 -6.68
C LYS A 110 6.51 1.22 -7.02
N SER A 111 5.99 0.46 -6.06
CA SER A 111 5.64 -0.94 -6.20
C SER A 111 4.66 -1.31 -5.09
N PHE A 112 3.97 -2.44 -5.23
CA PHE A 112 3.16 -3.01 -4.17
C PHE A 112 3.44 -4.51 -4.06
N TYR A 113 3.27 -5.03 -2.86
CA TYR A 113 3.38 -6.45 -2.55
C TYR A 113 2.12 -6.87 -1.82
N CYS A 114 1.50 -7.94 -2.30
CA CYS A 114 0.36 -8.57 -1.68
C CYS A 114 0.33 -10.05 -2.11
N HIS A 115 -0.22 -10.92 -1.26
CA HIS A 115 -0.37 -12.32 -1.60
C HIS A 115 -1.64 -12.55 -2.42
N ASP A 116 -1.51 -13.25 -3.56
CA ASP A 116 -2.65 -13.61 -4.39
C ASP A 116 -3.56 -14.56 -3.61
N TRP A 117 -4.85 -14.21 -3.58
CA TRP A 117 -5.87 -15.01 -2.92
C TRP A 117 -5.99 -16.42 -3.48
N ARG A 118 -5.63 -16.62 -4.75
CA ARG A 118 -5.71 -17.93 -5.43
C ARG A 118 -4.71 -18.95 -4.88
N GLU A 119 -3.53 -18.50 -4.47
CA GLU A 119 -2.50 -19.37 -3.90
C GLU A 119 -2.95 -19.95 -2.54
N TYR A 120 -3.79 -19.22 -1.80
CA TYR A 120 -4.30 -19.68 -0.51
C TYR A 120 -5.38 -20.75 -0.65
N VAL A 121 -6.33 -20.58 -1.58
CA VAL A 121 -7.45 -21.52 -1.81
C VAL A 121 -6.97 -22.90 -2.26
N GLU A 122 -5.85 -22.98 -2.98
CA GLU A 122 -5.27 -24.27 -3.40
C GLU A 122 -4.53 -24.99 -2.26
N SER A 123 -4.09 -24.27 -1.22
CA SER A 123 -3.30 -24.83 -0.11
C SER A 123 -4.11 -25.26 1.11
N THR A 124 -5.32 -24.72 1.28
CA THR A 124 -6.21 -25.08 2.40
C THR A 124 -7.49 -25.73 1.87
N PRO A 125 -7.76 -27.02 2.13
CA PRO A 125 -9.06 -27.58 1.82
C PRO A 125 -10.10 -26.85 2.67
N MET A 126 -11.08 -26.23 2.02
CA MET A 126 -12.23 -25.65 2.72
C MET A 126 -12.93 -26.76 3.53
N PRO A 127 -13.33 -26.50 4.79
CA PRO A 127 -14.10 -27.46 5.59
C PRO A 127 -15.48 -27.76 4.98
#